data_AF-A0A524DVN7-F1
#
_entry.id   AF-A0A524DVN7-F1
#
_cell.length_a   1.000
_cell.length_b   1.000
_cell.length_c   1.000
_cell.angle_alpha   90.00
_cell.angle_beta   90.00
_cell.angle_gamma   90.00
#
_symmetry.space_group_name_H-M   'P 1'
#
loop_
_entity.id
_entity.type
_entity.pdbx_description
1 polymer ?
#
loop_
_entity_poly.entity_id
_entity_poly.type
_entity_poly.pdbx_seq_one_letter_code
_entity_poly.pdbx_strand_id
1 'polypeptide(L)' 'MSKEKDMTEEEYAVFMEVVNSGEKGIIPEDIAKNLKMSLKKVEEILDDFEERGIFYSEEE' A
#
# COMPACT_ATOMS: atom_id res chain seq x y z
N MET A 1 -0.20 9.29 22.98
CA MET A 1 0.43 9.64 21.69
C MET A 1 -0.13 8.66 20.68
N SER A 2 -0.84 9.15 19.66
CA SER A 2 -1.58 8.32 18.70
C SER A 2 -0.63 7.51 17.82
N LYS A 3 -0.99 6.26 17.52
CA LYS A 3 -0.23 5.27 16.72
C LYS A 3 -0.06 5.64 15.23
N GLU A 4 -0.47 6.84 14.83
CA GLU A 4 -0.41 7.35 13.45
C GLU A 4 0.99 7.88 13.06
N LYS A 5 2.04 7.58 13.83
CA LYS A 5 3.38 8.19 13.70
C LYS A 5 4.42 7.34 12.96
N ASP A 6 4.07 6.14 12.49
CA ASP A 6 5.00 5.17 11.91
C ASP A 6 4.65 4.83 10.44
N MET A 7 4.40 5.85 9.62
CA MET A 7 4.34 5.71 8.16
C MET A 7 5.13 6.84 7.52
N THR A 8 6.02 6.50 6.61
CA THR A 8 6.70 7.41 5.70
C THR A 8 5.69 8.03 4.72
N GLU A 9 6.08 9.12 4.05
CA GLU A 9 5.24 9.74 3.02
C GLU A 9 4.90 8.76 1.89
N GLU A 10 5.81 7.84 1.58
CA GLU A 10 5.64 6.82 0.54
C GLU A 10 4.68 5.71 0.99
N GLU A 11 4.85 5.20 2.22
CA GLU A 11 3.89 4.27 2.82
C GLU A 11 2.48 4.88 2.87
N TYR A 12 2.37 6.14 3.30
CA TYR A 12 1.07 6.83 3.34
C TYR A 12 0.46 6.97 1.95
N ALA A 13 1.26 7.27 0.93
CA ALA A 13 0.78 7.38 -0.45
C ALA A 13 0.26 6.03 -0.97
N VAL A 14 1.00 4.93 -0.74
CA VAL A 14 0.56 3.57 -1.12
C VAL A 14 -0.72 3.19 -0.37
N PHE A 15 -0.76 3.44 0.94
CA PHE A 15 -1.95 3.21 1.76
C PHE A 15 -3.19 3.92 1.22
N MET A 16 -3.04 5.19 0.83
CA MET A 16 -4.14 5.98 0.25
C MET A 16 -4.61 5.42 -1.10
N GLU A 17 -3.72 4.93 -1.95
CA GLU A 17 -4.13 4.28 -3.21
C GLU A 17 -4.98 3.03 -2.96
N VAL A 18 -4.57 2.20 -2.00
CA VAL A 18 -5.34 1.00 -1.60
C VAL A 18 -6.71 1.40 -1.03
N VAL A 19 -6.76 2.35 -0.10
CA VAL A 19 -8.02 2.83 0.50
C VAL A 19 -8.95 3.44 -0.55
N ASN A 20 -8.42 4.23 -1.48
CA ASN A 20 -9.20 4.85 -2.56
C ASN A 20 -9.75 3.83 -3.56
N SER A 21 -9.11 2.67 -3.70
CA SER A 21 -9.59 1.58 -4.54
C SER A 21 -10.86 0.90 -3.98
N GLY A 22 -11.07 0.99 -2.66
CA GLY A 22 -12.21 0.42 -1.96
C GLY A 22 -12.34 -1.08 -2.20
N GLU A 23 -13.58 -1.56 -2.38
CA GLU A 23 -13.87 -3.00 -2.56
C GLU A 23 -13.36 -3.59 -3.88
N LYS A 24 -12.92 -2.76 -4.84
CA LYS A 24 -12.36 -3.28 -6.10
C LYS A 24 -10.94 -3.81 -5.93
N GLY A 25 -10.25 -3.38 -4.87
CA GLY A 25 -8.82 -3.54 -4.75
C GLY A 25 -8.06 -2.77 -5.84
N ILE A 26 -6.74 -2.81 -5.74
CA ILE A 26 -5.83 -2.23 -6.73
C ILE A 26 -4.60 -3.11 -6.82
N ILE A 27 -4.11 -3.32 -8.03
CA ILE A 27 -2.91 -4.11 -8.27
C ILE A 27 -1.65 -3.25 -8.05
N PRO A 28 -0.53 -3.84 -7.58
CA PRO A 28 0.70 -3.10 -7.29
C PRO A 28 1.24 -2.29 -8.48
N GLU A 29 1.06 -2.76 -9.71
CA GLU A 29 1.51 -2.09 -10.93
C GLU A 29 0.81 -0.74 -11.17
N ASP A 30 -0.49 -0.67 -10.85
CA ASP A 30 -1.26 0.55 -10.99
C ASP A 30 -0.86 1.58 -9.93
N ILE A 31 -0.63 1.13 -8.68
CA ILE A 31 -0.07 1.98 -7.62
C ILE A 31 1.29 2.54 -8.05
N ALA A 32 2.18 1.68 -8.54
CA ALA A 32 3.54 2.06 -8.97
C ALA A 32 3.49 3.14 -10.05
N LYS A 33 2.58 2.97 -11.01
CA LYS A 33 2.36 3.93 -12.09
C LYS A 33 1.78 5.26 -11.59
N ASN A 34 0.79 5.22 -10.71
CA ASN A 34 0.13 6.42 -10.17
C ASN A 34 1.10 7.25 -9.32
N LEU A 35 1.89 6.58 -8.48
CA LEU A 35 2.85 7.20 -7.56
C LEU A 35 4.21 7.49 -8.22
N LYS A 36 4.42 7.07 -9.47
CA LYS A 36 5.71 7.16 -10.19
C LYS A 36 6.86 6.54 -9.37
N MET A 37 6.59 5.40 -8.78
CA MET A 37 7.50 4.65 -7.92
C MET A 37 7.83 3.29 -8.56
N SER A 38 8.92 2.65 -8.15
CA SER A 38 9.25 1.31 -8.67
C SER A 38 8.27 0.27 -8.13
N LEU A 39 7.82 -0.66 -8.99
CA LEU A 39 6.95 -1.78 -8.60
C LEU A 39 7.47 -2.52 -7.37
N LYS A 40 8.76 -2.91 -7.38
CA LYS A 40 9.42 -3.57 -6.24
C LYS A 40 9.23 -2.84 -4.90
N LYS A 41 9.22 -1.50 -4.93
CA LYS A 41 9.07 -0.69 -3.72
C LYS A 41 7.62 -0.64 -3.24
N VAL A 42 6.66 -0.65 -4.18
CA VAL A 42 5.25 -0.83 -3.82
C VAL A 42 5.07 -2.19 -3.16
N GLU A 43 5.60 -3.25 -3.77
CA GLU A 43 5.51 -4.62 -3.24
C GLU A 43 6.09 -4.70 -1.82
N GLU A 44 7.31 -4.19 -1.60
CA GLU A 44 7.93 -4.13 -0.26
C GLU A 44 7.03 -3.40 0.77
N ILE A 45 6.39 -2.30 0.38
CA ILE A 45 5.47 -1.55 1.28
C ILE A 45 4.19 -2.35 1.54
N LEU A 46 3.63 -3.00 0.52
CA LEU A 46 2.41 -3.80 0.66
C LEU A 46 2.65 -5.04 1.52
N ASP A 47 3.80 -5.69 1.35
CA ASP A 47 4.24 -6.82 2.17
C ASP A 47 4.37 -6.39 3.64
N ASP A 48 5.03 -5.25 3.90
CA ASP A 48 5.13 -4.68 5.26
C ASP A 48 3.74 -4.39 5.86
N PHE A 49 2.79 -3.92 5.04
CA PHE A 49 1.41 -3.68 5.48
C PHE A 49 0.65 -4.96 5.80
N GLU A 50 0.87 -6.03 5.02
CA GLU A 50 0.30 -7.34 5.27
C GLU A 50 0.86 -7.95 6.56
N GLU A 51 2.18 -7.89 6.77
CA GLU A 51 2.82 -8.33 8.03
C GLU A 51 2.30 -7.56 9.26
N ARG A 52 1.96 -6.29 9.08
CA ARG A 52 1.35 -5.43 10.12
C ARG A 52 -0.15 -5.67 10.29
N GLY A 53 -0.79 -6.45 9.43
CA GLY A 53 -2.23 -6.72 9.42
C GLY A 53 -3.09 -5.51 9.02
N ILE A 54 -2.55 -4.63 8.18
CA ILE A 54 -3.25 -3.43 7.68
C ILE A 54 -4.13 -3.80 6.47
N PHE A 55 -3.58 -4.57 5.54
CA PHE A 55 -4.27 -5.06 4.36
C PHE A 55 -4.04 -6.57 4.21
N TYR A 56 -4.86 -7.20 3.38
CA TYR A 56 -4.70 -8.59 2.99
C TYR A 56 -4.71 -8.64 1.47
N SER A 57 -3.75 -9.36 0.90
CA SER A 57 -3.79 -9.73 -0.51
C SER A 57 -4.85 -10.83 -0.71
N GLU A 58 -5.65 -10.73 -1.76
CA GLU A 58 -6.49 -11.85 -2.19
C GLU A 58 -5.63 -12.74 -3.10
N GLU A 59 -5.24 -13.93 -2.60
CA GLU A 59 -4.69 -14.98 -3.45
C GLU A 59 -5.81 -15.54 -4.36
N GLU A 60 -5.59 -15.54 -5.68
CA GLU A 60 -6.49 -16.12 -6.70
C GLU A 60 -6.77 -17.62 -6.51
#